data_AF-A0A9P1M5A9-F1
#
_entry.id   AF-A0A9P1M5A9-F1
#
_cell.length_a   1.000
_cell.length_b   1.000
_cell.length_c   1.000
_cell.angle_alpha   90.00
_cell.angle_beta   90.00
_cell.angle_gamma   90.00
#
_symmetry.space_group_name_H-M   'P 1'
#
loop_
_entity.id
_entity.type
_entity.pdbx_description
1 polymer ?
#
loop_
_entity_poly.entity_id
_entity_poly.type
_entity_poly.pdbx_seq_one_letter_code
_entity_poly.pdbx_strand_id
1 'polypeptide(L)'
;MGKAFNARVIYGDTDSVMLTLGGASMTEAFSLGKEAAELVSAAFGAPVKMEFEKVYFPFLLMNKKRYAGLSFGSVEDKGKLDFKGIEVVRRDWCLLVRQMVEHSLNLLLRERSKERAVAYVRESVTALRSGRVDFRLLVISKALVRDGAEARRGAICRIN
;
A
#
# COMPACT_ATOMS: atom_id res chain seq x y z
N MET A 1 9.46 32.36 12.94
CA MET A 1 9.81 31.38 13.99
C MET A 1 9.43 30.00 13.50
N GLY A 2 10.35 29.30 12.83
CA GLY A 2 10.07 27.97 12.28
C GLY A 2 10.04 26.93 13.41
N LYS A 3 8.91 26.23 13.57
CA LYS A 3 8.90 25.01 14.38
C LYS A 3 9.86 24.02 13.71
N ALA A 4 10.90 23.60 14.43
CA ALA A 4 11.75 22.51 13.99
C ALA A 4 10.93 21.20 14.10
N PHE A 5 10.33 20.78 13.00
CA PHE A 5 9.75 19.44 12.93
C PHE A 5 10.90 18.44 12.78
N ASN A 6 10.93 17.41 13.63
CA ASN A 6 11.91 16.33 13.54
C ASN A 6 11.53 15.41 12.36
N ALA A 7 11.79 15.89 11.15
CA ALA A 7 11.49 15.19 9.92
C ALA A 7 12.45 14.01 9.72
N ARG A 8 11.92 12.82 9.46
CA ARG A 8 12.73 11.61 9.22
C ARG A 8 12.24 10.87 7.99
N VAL A 9 13.17 10.44 7.15
CA VAL A 9 12.84 9.53 6.03
C VAL A 9 12.51 8.16 6.60
N ILE A 10 11.30 7.67 6.30
CA ILE A 10 10.82 6.36 6.77
C ILE A 10 10.87 5.29 5.68
N TYR A 11 10.82 5.71 4.42
CA TYR A 11 10.86 4.81 3.27
C TYR A 11 11.31 5.57 2.03
N GLY A 12 11.96 4.88 1.11
CA GLY A 12 12.28 5.38 -0.23
C GLY A 12 12.25 4.24 -1.24
N ASP A 13 11.64 4.50 -2.39
CA ASP A 13 11.73 3.67 -3.59
C ASP A 13 12.51 4.42 -4.68
N THR A 14 12.53 3.87 -5.89
CA THR A 14 13.35 4.34 -7.02
C THR A 14 13.05 5.80 -7.40
N ASP A 15 11.81 6.23 -7.24
CA ASP A 15 11.28 7.52 -7.68
C ASP A 15 10.56 8.32 -6.58
N SER A 16 10.51 7.80 -5.35
CA SER A 16 9.66 8.35 -4.28
C SER A 16 10.32 8.24 -2.92
N VAL A 17 10.14 9.28 -2.09
CA VAL A 17 10.62 9.32 -0.71
C VAL A 17 9.44 9.63 0.21
N MET A 18 9.33 8.89 1.30
CA MET A 18 8.31 9.08 2.32
C MET A 18 8.96 9.63 3.60
N LEU A 19 8.46 10.78 4.03
CA LEU A 19 8.94 11.50 5.21
C LEU A 19 7.88 11.42 6.31
N THR A 20 8.31 11.20 7.55
CA THR A 20 7.46 11.41 8.72
C THR A 20 7.75 12.77 9.31
N LEU A 21 6.71 13.57 9.50
CA LEU A 21 6.77 14.89 10.14
C LEU A 21 6.20 14.73 11.56
N GLY A 22 7.08 14.50 12.53
CA GLY A 22 6.68 14.20 13.90
C GLY A 22 5.84 15.33 14.51
N GLY A 23 4.61 15.01 14.91
CA GLY A 23 3.71 15.94 15.59
C GLY A 23 3.05 17.00 14.70
N ALA A 24 3.19 16.92 13.38
CA ALA A 24 2.49 17.80 12.45
C ALA A 24 1.00 17.41 12.33
N SER A 25 0.14 18.42 12.28
CA SER A 25 -1.26 18.26 11.87
C SER A 25 -1.37 17.93 10.38
N MET A 26 -2.54 17.47 9.95
CA MET A 26 -2.79 17.17 8.53
C MET A 26 -2.50 18.38 7.64
N THR A 27 -3.00 19.56 8.01
CA THR A 27 -2.80 20.81 7.26
C THR A 27 -1.33 21.19 7.19
N GLU A 28 -0.60 21.12 8.32
CA GLU A 28 0.83 21.38 8.35
C GLU A 28 1.59 20.37 7.47
N ALA A 29 1.22 19.09 7.48
CA ALA A 29 1.87 18.06 6.67
C ALA A 29 1.73 18.33 5.16
N PHE A 30 0.56 18.80 4.71
CA PHE A 30 0.36 19.20 3.31
C PHE A 30 1.19 20.43 2.93
N SER A 31 1.21 21.47 3.78
CA SER A 31 1.97 22.69 3.51
C SER A 31 3.49 22.40 3.49
N LEU A 32 3.99 21.71 4.51
CA LEU A 32 5.40 21.33 4.63
C LEU A 32 5.84 20.36 3.53
N GLY A 33 4.96 19.44 3.12
CA GLY A 33 5.26 18.52 2.03
C GLY A 33 5.44 19.23 0.69
N LYS A 34 4.63 20.26 0.40
CA LYS A 34 4.77 21.10 -0.79
C LYS A 34 6.05 21.92 -0.75
N GLU A 35 6.31 22.59 0.38
CA GLU A 35 7.53 23.38 0.59
C GLU A 35 8.78 22.51 0.42
N ALA A 36 8.80 21.30 1.01
CA ALA A 36 9.90 20.36 0.85
C ALA A 36 10.11 19.94 -0.61
N ALA A 37 9.04 19.67 -1.37
CA ALA A 37 9.15 19.30 -2.78
C ALA A 37 9.73 20.43 -3.63
N GLU A 38 9.34 21.68 -3.37
CA GLU A 38 9.88 22.87 -4.04
C GLU A 38 11.35 23.10 -3.71
N LEU A 39 11.73 23.03 -2.42
CA LEU A 39 13.11 23.17 -1.98
C LEU A 39 14.03 22.11 -2.60
N VAL A 40 13.57 20.85 -2.63
CA VAL A 40 14.34 19.75 -3.23
C VAL A 40 14.46 19.94 -4.74
N SER A 41 13.38 20.33 -5.43
CA SER A 41 13.42 20.61 -6.86
C SER A 41 14.37 21.77 -7.20
N ALA A 42 14.36 22.83 -6.39
CA ALA A 42 15.27 23.96 -6.56
C ALA A 42 16.74 23.57 -6.35
N ALA A 43 17.02 22.63 -5.45
CA ALA A 43 18.37 22.13 -5.19
C ALA A 43 18.94 21.26 -6.34
N PHE A 44 18.09 20.47 -7.02
CA PHE A 44 18.53 19.61 -8.12
C PHE A 44 18.58 20.34 -9.47
N GLY A 45 17.74 21.36 -9.69
CA GLY A 45 17.67 22.10 -10.95
C GLY A 45 17.02 21.31 -12.10
N ALA A 46 16.71 22.02 -13.19
CA ALA A 46 16.05 21.42 -14.35
C ALA A 46 16.94 20.35 -15.02
N PRO A 47 16.38 19.21 -15.51
CA PRO A 47 14.95 18.91 -15.66
C PRO A 47 14.32 18.14 -14.48
N VAL A 48 15.04 17.96 -13.37
CA VAL A 48 14.58 17.13 -12.26
C VAL A 48 13.60 17.94 -11.39
N LYS A 49 12.35 17.48 -11.32
CA LYS A 49 11.30 18.09 -10.50
C LYS A 49 10.69 17.03 -9.58
N MET A 50 10.67 17.32 -8.29
CA MET A 50 9.91 16.55 -7.31
C MET A 50 8.55 17.21 -7.09
N GLU A 51 7.51 16.39 -7.03
CA GLU A 51 6.15 16.85 -6.77
C GLU A 51 5.60 16.18 -5.53
N PHE A 52 4.91 16.97 -4.71
CA PHE A 52 4.18 16.46 -3.56
C PHE A 52 2.91 15.73 -4.04
N GLU A 53 2.77 14.44 -3.71
CA GLU A 53 1.66 13.63 -4.20
C GLU A 53 0.49 13.53 -3.19
N LYS A 54 0.74 13.06 -1.96
CA LYS A 54 -0.30 12.79 -0.96
C LYS A 54 0.26 12.69 0.46
N VAL A 55 -0.62 12.79 1.47
CA VAL A 55 -0.32 12.46 2.87
C VAL A 55 -0.91 11.11 3.24
N TYR A 56 -0.19 10.29 4.01
CA TYR A 56 -0.73 9.08 4.63
C TYR A 56 -0.96 9.28 6.13
N PHE A 57 -2.19 9.04 6.62
CA PHE A 57 -2.49 9.14 8.06
C PHE A 57 -3.77 8.37 8.47
N PRO A 58 -3.67 7.20 9.13
CA PRO A 58 -2.46 6.50 9.57
C PRO A 58 -1.78 5.72 8.43
N PHE A 59 -0.50 5.41 8.64
CA PHE A 59 0.35 4.66 7.72
C PHE A 59 0.91 3.40 8.39
N LEU A 60 0.89 2.28 7.67
CA LEU A 60 1.40 0.99 8.10
C LEU A 60 2.41 0.47 7.07
N LEU A 61 3.68 0.49 7.44
CA LEU A 61 4.76 -0.10 6.67
C LEU A 61 5.08 -1.49 7.23
N MET A 62 4.89 -2.54 6.42
CA MET A 62 5.21 -3.91 6.83
C MET A 62 6.58 -4.34 6.33
N ASN A 63 6.87 -4.13 5.04
CA ASN A 63 8.11 -4.52 4.37
C ASN A 63 8.37 -3.61 3.16
N LYS A 64 9.54 -3.77 2.52
CA LYS A 64 9.84 -3.07 1.26
C LYS A 64 8.76 -3.40 0.21
N LYS A 65 8.20 -2.36 -0.44
CA LYS A 65 7.07 -2.45 -1.38
C LYS A 65 5.79 -3.08 -0.81
N ARG A 66 5.65 -3.19 0.52
CA ARG A 66 4.46 -3.72 1.20
C ARG A 66 3.99 -2.77 2.29
N TYR A 67 3.02 -1.92 1.96
CA TYR A 67 2.47 -0.93 2.87
C TYR A 67 0.97 -0.68 2.62
N ALA A 68 0.29 -0.24 3.67
CA ALA A 68 -1.10 0.20 3.66
C ALA A 68 -1.23 1.54 4.39
N GLY A 69 -2.19 2.35 4.00
CA GLY A 69 -2.52 3.54 4.77
C GLY A 69 -3.79 4.20 4.27
N LEU A 70 -4.29 5.16 5.04
CA LEU A 70 -5.27 6.11 4.53
C LEU A 70 -4.52 7.22 3.80
N SER A 71 -4.68 7.29 2.48
CA SER A 71 -4.13 8.35 1.64
C SER A 71 -5.11 9.52 1.53
N PHE A 72 -4.60 10.73 1.65
CA PHE A 72 -5.36 11.98 1.51
C PHE A 72 -4.75 12.80 0.38
N GLY A 73 -5.57 13.19 -0.59
CA GLY A 73 -5.17 14.13 -1.65
C GLY A 73 -5.30 15.60 -1.24
N SER A 74 -6.19 15.88 -0.29
CA SER A 74 -6.38 17.21 0.31
C SER A 74 -6.73 17.09 1.79
N VAL A 75 -6.71 18.22 2.51
CA VAL A 75 -7.05 18.27 3.94
C VAL A 75 -8.52 17.89 4.19
N GLU A 76 -9.40 18.13 3.21
CA GLU A 76 -10.84 17.87 3.28
C GLU A 76 -11.23 16.46 2.81
N ASP A 77 -10.26 15.69 2.30
CA ASP A 77 -10.49 14.33 1.81
C ASP A 77 -10.90 13.41 2.98
N LYS A 78 -11.84 12.50 2.71
CA LYS A 78 -12.29 11.48 3.68
C LYS A 78 -11.27 10.34 3.86
N GLY A 79 -10.16 10.42 3.13
CA GLY A 79 -9.08 9.44 3.10
C GLY A 79 -9.51 8.19 2.35
N LYS A 80 -8.68 7.71 1.45
CA LYS A 80 -8.89 6.44 0.73
C LYS A 80 -7.94 5.38 1.28
N LEU A 81 -8.41 4.15 1.44
CA LEU A 81 -7.51 3.03 1.73
C LEU A 81 -6.67 2.75 0.49
N ASP A 82 -5.36 2.87 0.64
CA ASP A 82 -4.38 2.55 -0.39
C ASP A 82 -3.53 1.37 0.07
N PHE A 83 -3.36 0.40 -0.83
CA PHE A 83 -2.67 -0.85 -0.57
C PHE A 83 -1.60 -1.05 -1.65
N LYS A 84 -0.35 -1.26 -1.24
CA LYS A 84 0.75 -1.48 -2.16
C LYS A 84 1.47 -2.77 -1.78
N GLY A 85 1.49 -3.73 -2.71
CA GLY A 85 2.15 -5.03 -2.56
C GLY A 85 1.55 -5.99 -1.51
N ILE A 86 0.36 -5.70 -1.01
CA ILE A 86 -0.38 -6.55 -0.06
C ILE A 86 -1.16 -7.62 -0.83
N GLU A 87 -1.47 -8.73 -0.17
CA GLU A 87 -2.26 -9.85 -0.69
C GLU A 87 -3.58 -9.41 -1.34
N VAL A 88 -4.19 -8.31 -0.86
CA VAL A 88 -5.42 -7.71 -1.42
C VAL A 88 -5.27 -7.34 -2.90
N VAL A 89 -4.09 -6.90 -3.34
CA VAL A 89 -3.84 -6.48 -4.73
C VAL A 89 -3.32 -7.61 -5.62
N ARG A 90 -3.03 -8.79 -5.04
CA ARG A 90 -2.53 -9.95 -5.78
C ARG A 90 -3.69 -10.81 -6.30
N ARG A 91 -3.62 -11.20 -7.57
CA ARG A 91 -4.67 -11.98 -8.24
C ARG A 91 -4.63 -13.48 -7.91
N ASP A 92 -3.50 -13.95 -7.39
CA ASP A 92 -3.26 -15.37 -7.10
C ASP A 92 -3.92 -15.85 -5.78
N TRP A 93 -4.58 -14.94 -5.05
CA TRP A 93 -5.26 -15.25 -3.79
C TRP A 93 -6.76 -15.33 -3.99
N CYS A 94 -7.41 -16.20 -3.21
CA CYS A 94 -8.86 -16.32 -3.22
C CYS A 94 -9.53 -15.03 -2.71
N LEU A 95 -10.75 -14.79 -3.16
CA LEU A 95 -11.50 -13.58 -2.84
C LEU A 95 -11.75 -13.44 -1.33
N LEU A 96 -11.92 -14.55 -0.61
CA LEU A 96 -12.06 -14.56 0.85
C LEU A 96 -10.89 -13.86 1.55
N VAL A 97 -9.64 -14.21 1.18
CA VAL A 97 -8.44 -13.62 1.79
C VAL A 97 -8.36 -12.14 1.50
N ARG A 98 -8.68 -11.73 0.25
CA ARG A 98 -8.68 -10.32 -0.14
C ARG A 98 -9.66 -9.50 0.69
N GLN A 99 -10.90 -9.98 0.81
CA GLN A 99 -11.93 -9.34 1.62
C GLN A 99 -11.57 -9.30 3.10
N MET A 100 -11.01 -10.40 3.63
CA MET A 100 -10.64 -10.49 5.04
C MET A 100 -9.55 -9.49 5.40
N VAL A 101 -8.50 -9.38 4.58
CA VAL A 101 -7.39 -8.44 4.81
C VAL A 101 -7.85 -7.00 4.62
N GLU A 102 -8.62 -6.71 3.57
CA GLU A 102 -9.16 -5.36 3.31
C GLU A 102 -10.04 -4.88 4.48
N HIS A 103 -10.96 -5.72 4.96
CA HIS A 103 -11.83 -5.37 6.08
C HIS A 103 -11.04 -5.23 7.39
N SER A 104 -10.08 -6.13 7.66
CA SER A 104 -9.22 -6.04 8.84
C SER A 104 -8.39 -4.74 8.85
N LEU A 105 -7.83 -4.36 7.70
CA LEU A 105 -7.10 -3.10 7.56
C LEU A 105 -8.03 -1.89 7.69
N ASN A 106 -9.26 -1.96 7.19
CA ASN A 106 -10.25 -0.91 7.40
C ASN A 106 -10.56 -0.71 8.90
N LEU A 107 -10.80 -1.80 9.64
CA LEU A 107 -11.02 -1.75 11.10
C LEU A 107 -9.82 -1.16 11.85
N LEU A 108 -8.60 -1.51 11.43
CA LEU A 108 -7.38 -1.01 12.05
C LEU A 108 -7.10 0.46 11.73
N LEU A 109 -7.24 0.86 10.46
CA LEU A 109 -6.81 2.18 9.99
C LEU A 109 -7.90 3.25 10.18
N ARG A 110 -9.18 2.91 10.00
CA ARG A 110 -10.30 3.85 10.20
C ARG A 110 -10.85 3.79 11.62
N GLU A 111 -11.23 2.61 12.09
CA GLU A 111 -11.90 2.46 13.38
C GLU A 111 -10.92 2.40 14.56
N ARG A 112 -9.61 2.24 14.28
CA ARG A 112 -8.54 2.15 15.29
C ARG A 112 -8.80 1.08 16.36
N SER A 113 -9.51 0.01 16.01
CA SER A 113 -9.81 -1.09 16.93
C SER A 113 -9.11 -2.38 16.51
N LYS A 114 -8.05 -2.74 17.25
CA LYS A 114 -7.34 -4.01 17.07
C LYS A 114 -8.20 -5.20 17.50
N GLU A 115 -9.02 -5.03 18.52
CA GLU A 115 -9.86 -6.06 19.10
C GLU A 115 -10.90 -6.53 18.07
N ARG A 116 -11.54 -5.58 17.39
CA ARG A 116 -12.53 -5.88 16.34
C ARG A 116 -11.90 -6.55 15.14
N ALA A 117 -10.71 -6.10 14.72
CA ALA A 117 -9.98 -6.75 13.63
C ALA A 117 -9.64 -8.21 13.98
N VAL A 118 -9.13 -8.47 15.20
CA VAL A 118 -8.82 -9.84 15.65
C VAL A 118 -10.10 -10.70 15.75
N ALA A 119 -11.19 -10.14 16.29
CA ALA A 119 -12.47 -10.85 16.38
C ALA A 119 -12.99 -11.24 14.99
N TYR A 120 -12.96 -10.31 14.03
CA TYR A 120 -13.39 -10.56 12.66
C TYR A 120 -12.59 -11.67 11.96
N VAL A 121 -11.25 -11.66 12.11
CA VAL A 121 -10.40 -12.72 11.57
C VAL A 121 -10.74 -14.07 12.21
N ARG A 122 -10.92 -14.13 13.54
CA ARG A 122 -11.28 -15.36 14.25
C ARG A 122 -12.64 -15.91 13.80
N GLU A 123 -13.63 -15.03 13.63
CA GLU A 123 -14.95 -15.39 13.13
C GLU A 123 -14.86 -15.95 11.70
N SER A 124 -14.12 -15.28 10.82
CA SER A 124 -13.93 -15.72 9.44
C SER A 124 -13.26 -17.09 9.35
N VAL A 125 -12.24 -17.34 10.18
CA VAL A 125 -11.59 -18.67 10.28
C VAL A 125 -12.54 -19.73 10.82
N THR A 126 -13.38 -19.37 11.80
CA THR A 126 -14.38 -20.29 12.35
C THR A 126 -15.45 -20.64 11.33
N ALA A 127 -15.95 -19.64 10.59
CA ALA A 127 -16.90 -19.82 9.50
C ALA A 127 -16.34 -20.77 8.43
N LEU A 128 -15.07 -20.58 8.04
CA LEU A 128 -14.38 -21.45 7.09
C LEU A 128 -14.28 -22.89 7.59
N ARG A 129 -13.85 -23.10 8.84
CA ARG A 129 -13.75 -24.43 9.46
C ARG A 129 -15.10 -25.14 9.57
N SER A 130 -16.16 -24.38 9.77
CA SER A 130 -17.54 -24.89 9.87
C SER A 130 -18.23 -25.08 8.50
N GLY A 131 -17.55 -24.79 7.39
CA GLY A 131 -18.11 -24.94 6.04
C GLY A 131 -19.20 -23.91 5.68
N ARG A 132 -19.32 -22.80 6.41
CA ARG A 132 -20.34 -21.75 6.18
C ARG A 132 -19.91 -20.69 5.15
N VAL A 133 -18.76 -20.86 4.52
CA VAL A 133 -18.23 -19.92 3.53
C VAL A 133 -18.63 -20.39 2.13
N ASP A 134 -19.12 -19.45 1.31
CA ASP A 134 -19.44 -19.71 -0.09
C ASP A 134 -18.19 -20.11 -0.88
N PHE A 135 -18.27 -21.23 -1.61
CA PHE A 135 -17.18 -21.75 -2.43
C PHE A 135 -16.68 -20.74 -3.48
N ARG A 136 -17.54 -19.83 -3.95
CA ARG A 136 -17.16 -18.78 -4.91
C ARG A 136 -16.07 -17.86 -4.35
N LEU A 137 -16.03 -17.68 -3.04
CA LEU A 137 -14.99 -16.89 -2.37
C LEU A 137 -13.64 -17.62 -2.30
N LEU A 138 -13.64 -18.94 -2.48
CA LEU A 138 -12.46 -19.81 -2.40
C LEU A 138 -11.80 -20.06 -3.75
N VAL A 139 -12.40 -19.58 -4.86
CA VAL A 139 -11.85 -19.73 -6.21
C VAL A 139 -10.53 -18.98 -6.34
N ILE A 140 -9.52 -19.66 -6.87
CA ILE A 140 -8.21 -19.10 -7.20
C ILE A 140 -8.00 -19.24 -8.71
N SER A 141 -7.63 -18.13 -9.36
CA SER A 141 -7.33 -18.10 -10.78
C SER A 141 -5.84 -17.90 -10.98
N LYS A 142 -5.19 -18.83 -11.68
CA LYS A 142 -3.78 -18.73 -12.04
C LYS A 142 -3.63 -18.89 -13.55
N ALA A 143 -2.84 -18.02 -14.17
CA ALA A 143 -2.51 -18.17 -15.58
C ALA A 143 -1.67 -19.43 -15.78
N LEU A 144 -2.05 -20.26 -16.75
CA LEU A 144 -1.22 -21.37 -17.19
C LEU A 144 -0.08 -20.79 -18.02
N VAL A 145 1.08 -20.62 -17.39
CA VAL A 145 2.31 -20.27 -18.11
C VAL A 145 2.85 -21.58 -18.67
N ARG A 146 3.17 -21.59 -19.96
CA ARG A 146 3.74 -22.74 -20.66
C ARG A 146 4.92 -23.27 -19.85
N ASP A 147 4.75 -24.45 -19.27
CA ASP A 147 5.81 -25.12 -18.54
C ASP A 147 6.98 -25.29 -19.51
N GLY A 148 8.16 -24.83 -19.12
CA GLY A 148 9.38 -24.96 -19.93
C GLY A 148 9.79 -26.41 -20.20
N ALA A 149 9.05 -27.39 -19.67
CA ALA A 149 9.27 -28.80 -19.85
C ALA A 149 8.76 -29.34 -21.20
N GLU A 150 7.82 -28.67 -21.89
CA GLU A 150 7.36 -29.11 -23.22
C GLU A 150 7.48 -28.03 -24.30
N ALA A 151 8.39 -28.33 -25.24
CA ALA A 151 8.68 -27.68 -26.51
C ALA A 151 9.75 -26.58 -26.52
N ARG A 152 11.00 -26.97 -26.24
CA ARG A 152 12.18 -26.45 -26.97
C ARG A 152 13.00 -27.60 -27.55
N ARG A 153 12.43 -28.32 -28.52
CA ARG A 153 13.21 -29.15 -29.45
C ARG A 153 13.37 -28.36 -30.75
N GLY A 154 14.37 -27.49 -30.80
CA GLY A 154 14.69 -26.69 -31.99
C GLY A 154 15.65 -25.55 -31.68
N ALA A 155 16.57 -25.27 -32.60
CA ALA A 155 17.53 -24.17 -32.47
C ALA A 155 16.80 -22.81 -32.46
N ILE A 156 17.10 -21.98 -31.47
CA ILE A 156 16.57 -20.62 -31.36
C ILE A 156 17.67 -19.67 -31.85
N CYS A 157 17.46 -19.04 -33.00
CA CYS A 157 18.33 -17.99 -33.50
C CYS A 157 17.69 -16.63 -33.17
N ARG A 158 18.46 -15.74 -32.53
CA ARG A 158 18.10 -14.34 -32.30
C ARG A 158 19.09 -13.47 -33.08
N ILE A 159 18.55 -12.59 -33.93
CA ILE A 159 19.31 -11.59 -34.68
C ILE A 159 18.82 -10.21 -34.20
N ASN A 160 19.73 -9.24 -34.12
CA ASN A 160 19.41 -7.84 -33.79
C ASN A 160 18.89 -7.08 -35.02
#